data_AF-A0AAV8VRL4-F1
#
_entry.id   AF-A0AAV8VRL4-F1
#
_cell.length_a   1.000
_cell.length_b   1.000
_cell.length_c   1.000
_cell.angle_alpha   90.00
_cell.angle_beta   90.00
_cell.angle_gamma   90.00
#
_symmetry.space_group_name_H-M   'P 1'
#
loop_
_entity.id
_entity.type
_entity.pdbx_description
1 polymer ?
#
loop_
_entity_poly.entity_id
_entity_poly.type
_entity_poly.pdbx_seq_one_letter_code
_entity_poly.pdbx_strand_id
1 'polypeptide(L)'
;MFRDQAWARGYRFVQLGASDASHIVVYCVEFEVLKASKACRKEDSYKALKEGERVCVRCEAEALHEKLGWRCQGHGVEGRVTRWSALSAPHCHGKWLRAQAEPDRTCTARTCKNETQFIFV
;
A
#
# COMPACT_ATOMS: atom_id res chain seq x y z
N MET A 1 -35.65 24.89 47.40
CA MET A 1 -34.35 24.92 48.10
C MET A 1 -33.48 23.86 47.45
N PHE A 2 -32.38 24.31 46.84
CA PHE A 2 -31.52 23.56 45.91
C PHE A 2 -30.76 22.46 46.64
N ARG A 3 -30.76 21.24 46.08
CA ARG A 3 -29.98 20.09 46.55
C ARG A 3 -28.57 20.14 45.99
N ASP A 4 -27.66 19.69 46.83
CA ASP A 4 -26.20 19.69 46.73
C ASP A 4 -25.57 19.09 45.47
N GLN A 5 -24.38 19.61 45.20
CA GLN A 5 -23.40 19.23 44.20
C GLN A 5 -22.77 17.86 44.52
N ALA A 6 -22.52 17.04 43.49
CA ALA A 6 -21.17 16.64 43.09
C ALA A 6 -21.19 15.48 42.07
N TRP A 7 -20.48 15.73 40.97
CA TRP A 7 -19.77 14.79 40.09
C TRP A 7 -20.56 13.66 39.38
N ALA A 8 -21.30 14.03 38.34
CA ALA A 8 -21.39 13.21 37.14
C ALA A 8 -20.88 14.05 35.97
N ARG A 9 -19.55 14.12 35.82
CA ARG A 9 -18.97 14.67 34.59
C ARG A 9 -19.42 13.76 33.46
N GLY A 10 -20.23 14.32 32.57
CA GLY A 10 -20.86 13.61 31.48
C GLY A 10 -19.81 12.96 30.60
N TYR A 11 -19.75 11.64 30.65
CA TYR A 11 -19.26 10.86 29.54
C TYR A 11 -20.37 10.82 28.50
N ARG A 12 -20.37 11.82 27.64
CA ARG A 12 -21.11 11.79 26.38
C ARG A 12 -20.49 10.63 25.58
N PHE A 13 -21.23 9.54 25.44
CA PHE A 13 -20.92 8.49 24.48
C PHE A 13 -21.12 9.10 23.09
N VAL A 14 -20.10 9.80 22.60
CA VAL A 14 -20.07 10.30 21.23
C VAL A 14 -19.90 9.07 20.36
N GLN A 15 -20.91 8.78 19.55
CA GLN A 15 -20.80 7.89 18.40
C GLN A 15 -19.42 8.07 17.77
N LEU A 16 -18.64 6.99 17.76
CA LEU A 16 -17.40 6.87 16.99
C LEU A 16 -17.73 7.11 15.52
N GLY A 17 -17.75 8.38 15.14
CA GLY A 17 -17.71 8.82 13.76
C GLY A 17 -16.36 8.40 13.20
N ALA A 18 -16.40 7.71 12.06
CA ALA A 18 -15.27 7.31 11.24
C ALA A 18 -14.53 8.54 10.65
N SER A 19 -14.04 9.43 11.51
CA SER A 19 -13.50 10.73 11.17
C SER A 19 -12.22 11.09 11.95
N ASP A 20 -11.66 10.14 12.70
CA ASP A 20 -10.30 10.21 13.25
C ASP A 20 -9.47 8.97 12.88
N ALA A 21 -9.55 8.59 11.59
CA ALA A 21 -8.61 7.68 10.94
C ALA A 21 -7.49 8.52 10.31
N SER A 22 -6.71 9.20 11.14
CA SER A 22 -5.58 10.00 10.67
C SER A 22 -4.49 9.09 10.08
N HIS A 23 -4.42 9.07 8.74
CA HIS A 23 -3.25 8.72 7.92
C HIS A 23 -2.78 7.26 7.78
N ILE A 24 -3.64 6.25 7.91
CA ILE A 24 -3.33 4.95 7.31
C ILE A 24 -3.64 5.03 5.80
N VAL A 25 -2.71 5.59 5.01
CA VAL A 25 -2.86 5.76 3.56
C VAL A 25 -2.47 4.46 2.86
N VAL A 26 -3.35 3.46 2.91
CA VAL A 26 -3.22 2.28 2.06
C VAL A 26 -3.57 2.68 0.63
N TYR A 27 -2.74 2.30 -0.32
CA TYR A 27 -3.05 2.52 -1.73
C TYR A 27 -2.49 1.40 -2.60
N CYS A 28 -3.13 1.20 -3.74
CA CYS A 28 -2.74 0.25 -4.75
C CYS A 28 -2.23 0.95 -6.00
N VAL A 29 -1.21 0.37 -6.62
CA VAL A 29 -0.63 0.85 -7.87
C VAL A 29 -0.43 -0.32 -8.79
N GLU A 30 -0.75 -0.10 -10.06
CA GLU A 30 -0.48 -1.07 -11.11
C GLU A 30 0.88 -0.78 -11.75
N PHE A 31 1.67 -1.84 -11.89
CA PHE A 31 3.00 -1.77 -12.48
C PHE A 31 3.16 -2.80 -13.59
N GLU A 32 3.89 -2.41 -14.63
CA GLU A 32 4.40 -3.31 -15.65
C GLU A 32 5.82 -3.74 -15.27
N VAL A 33 6.02 -5.05 -15.10
CA VAL A 33 7.31 -5.62 -14.72
C VAL A 33 8.23 -5.59 -15.94
N LEU A 34 9.28 -4.79 -15.87
CA LEU A 34 10.29 -4.70 -16.93
C LEU A 34 11.42 -5.71 -16.75
N LYS A 35 11.71 -6.07 -15.50
CA LYS A 35 12.72 -7.08 -15.18
C LYS A 35 12.47 -7.63 -13.79
N ALA A 36 12.63 -8.93 -13.63
CA ALA A 36 12.65 -9.59 -12.32
C ALA A 36 13.88 -10.51 -12.21
N SER A 37 14.44 -10.63 -11.02
CA SER A 37 15.56 -11.53 -10.75
C SER A 37 15.11 -12.99 -10.88
N LYS A 38 16.06 -13.91 -11.13
CA LYS A 38 15.74 -15.35 -11.20
C LYS A 38 15.21 -15.89 -9.87
N ALA A 39 15.51 -15.24 -8.75
CA ALA A 39 15.06 -15.65 -7.42
C ALA A 39 13.54 -15.53 -7.27
N CYS A 40 12.89 -14.55 -7.92
CA CYS A 40 11.43 -14.41 -7.89
C CYS A 40 10.70 -15.65 -8.41
N ARG A 41 11.31 -16.42 -9.34
CA ARG A 41 10.72 -17.65 -9.88
C ARG A 41 10.78 -18.85 -8.93
N LYS A 42 11.61 -18.79 -7.88
CA LYS A 42 11.72 -19.86 -6.89
C LYS A 42 10.63 -19.79 -5.84
N GLU A 43 10.08 -18.60 -5.62
CA GLU A 43 9.03 -18.35 -4.65
C GLU A 43 7.66 -18.42 -5.31
N ASP A 44 6.77 -19.24 -4.78
CA ASP A 44 5.43 -19.40 -5.34
C ASP A 44 4.61 -18.11 -5.32
N SER A 45 4.82 -17.26 -4.31
CA SER A 45 4.20 -15.94 -4.24
C SER A 45 4.70 -15.03 -5.35
N TYR A 46 5.99 -15.07 -5.68
CA TYR A 46 6.65 -14.13 -6.61
C TYR A 46 6.80 -14.63 -8.04
N LYS A 47 6.35 -15.85 -8.35
CA LYS A 47 6.46 -16.44 -9.71
C LYS A 47 5.69 -15.67 -10.79
N ALA A 48 4.69 -14.87 -10.41
CA ALA A 48 3.94 -14.03 -11.35
C ALA A 48 4.71 -12.75 -11.75
N LEU A 49 5.79 -12.38 -11.04
CA LEU A 49 6.67 -11.27 -11.41
C LEU A 49 7.57 -11.70 -12.58
N LYS A 50 7.01 -11.64 -13.78
CA LYS A 50 7.71 -11.93 -15.05
C LYS A 50 7.74 -10.67 -15.91
N GLU A 51 8.78 -10.56 -16.72
CA GLU A 51 8.91 -9.47 -17.67
C GLU A 51 7.70 -9.40 -18.63
N GLY A 52 7.14 -8.21 -18.79
CA GLY A 52 5.92 -7.93 -19.56
C GLY A 52 4.61 -8.07 -18.77
N GLU A 53 4.63 -8.62 -17.55
CA GLU A 53 3.41 -8.79 -16.78
C GLU A 53 2.98 -7.52 -16.05
N ARG A 54 1.66 -7.35 -15.95
CA ARG A 54 1.04 -6.27 -15.18
C ARG A 54 0.59 -6.80 -13.83
N VAL A 55 1.09 -6.20 -12.77
CA VAL A 55 0.84 -6.63 -11.40
C VAL A 55 0.27 -5.50 -10.56
N CYS A 56 -0.68 -5.85 -9.69
CA CYS A 56 -1.20 -4.93 -8.69
C CYS A 56 -0.42 -5.06 -7.39
N VAL A 57 -0.05 -3.90 -6.87
CA VAL A 57 0.85 -3.76 -5.74
C VAL A 57 0.18 -2.90 -4.71
N ARG A 58 0.09 -3.39 -3.48
CA ARG A 58 -0.47 -2.65 -2.36
C ARG A 58 0.64 -2.16 -1.45
N CYS A 59 0.57 -0.87 -1.15
CA CYS A 59 1.36 -0.22 -0.12
C CYS A 59 0.55 -0.22 1.18
N GLU A 60 1.00 -0.98 2.17
CA GLU A 60 0.37 -1.07 3.50
C GLU A 60 0.87 0.04 4.43
N ALA A 61 0.14 0.28 5.51
CA ALA A 61 0.39 1.41 6.41
C ALA A 61 1.79 1.33 7.05
N GLU A 62 2.17 0.12 7.41
CA GLU A 62 3.41 -0.28 8.05
C GLU A 62 4.62 -0.09 7.12
N ALA A 63 4.37 -0.02 5.82
CA ALA A 63 5.36 0.14 4.77
C ALA A 63 5.55 1.60 4.31
N LEU A 64 4.70 2.51 4.79
CA LEU A 64 4.80 3.92 4.48
C LEU A 64 5.99 4.53 5.24
N HIS A 65 6.85 5.23 4.50
CA HIS A 65 7.98 5.93 5.11
C HIS A 65 7.76 7.46 5.04
N GLU A 66 7.80 8.14 6.18
CA GLU A 66 7.62 9.61 6.26
C GLU A 66 8.65 10.36 5.41
N LYS A 67 9.94 9.94 5.48
CA LYS A 67 11.02 10.48 4.64
C LYS A 67 10.77 10.38 3.12
N LEU A 68 9.88 9.49 2.68
CA LEU A 68 9.48 9.33 1.29
C LEU A 68 8.16 10.06 0.96
N GLY A 69 7.67 10.90 1.88
CA GLY A 69 6.40 11.59 1.76
C GLY A 69 5.21 10.66 1.88
N TRP A 70 5.26 9.70 2.81
CA TRP A 70 4.23 8.67 3.03
C TRP A 70 4.04 7.79 1.79
N ARG A 71 5.14 7.22 1.31
CA ARG A 71 5.17 6.30 0.17
C ARG A 71 6.01 5.07 0.50
N CYS A 72 5.64 3.92 -0.08
CA CYS A 72 6.44 2.70 0.00
C CYS A 72 7.69 2.78 -0.89
N GLN A 73 8.72 2.00 -0.54
CA GLN A 73 9.88 1.85 -1.40
C GLN A 73 9.46 1.24 -2.76
N GLY A 74 10.02 1.77 -3.84
CA GLY A 74 9.66 1.31 -5.19
C GLY A 74 8.34 1.89 -5.74
N HIS A 75 7.66 2.78 -5.01
CA HIS A 75 6.44 3.47 -5.49
C HIS A 75 6.57 4.02 -6.92
N GLY A 76 7.74 4.58 -7.24
CA GLY A 76 8.06 5.06 -8.56
C GLY A 76 7.22 6.26 -9.00
N VAL A 77 7.43 6.67 -10.25
CA VAL A 77 6.62 7.70 -10.91
C VAL A 77 6.28 7.22 -12.31
N GLU A 78 5.17 7.71 -12.86
CA GLU A 78 4.78 7.41 -14.23
C GLU A 78 5.89 7.80 -15.21
N GLY A 79 6.08 6.98 -16.24
CA GLY A 79 7.09 7.21 -17.28
C GLY A 79 8.55 7.03 -16.83
N ARG A 80 8.82 6.69 -15.56
CA ARG A 80 10.18 6.38 -15.09
C ARG A 80 10.32 4.96 -14.57
N VAL A 81 11.33 4.28 -15.10
CA VAL A 81 11.74 2.96 -14.64
C VAL A 81 12.18 3.05 -13.18
N THR A 82 11.52 2.26 -12.33
CA THR A 82 11.75 2.24 -10.89
C THR A 82 12.29 0.88 -10.47
N ARG A 83 13.27 0.87 -9.56
CA ARG A 83 13.81 -0.37 -8.97
C ARG A 83 12.97 -0.77 -7.77
N TRP A 84 12.81 -2.07 -7.57
CA TRP A 84 12.04 -2.63 -6.47
C TRP A 84 12.68 -3.91 -5.93
N SER A 85 12.31 -4.26 -4.70
CA SER A 85 12.68 -5.52 -4.05
C SER A 85 11.47 -6.02 -3.26
N ALA A 86 11.29 -7.34 -3.22
CA ALA A 86 10.28 -7.96 -2.38
C ALA A 86 10.70 -7.94 -0.92
N LEU A 87 9.74 -7.66 -0.02
CA LEU A 87 10.02 -7.60 1.43
C LEU A 87 10.43 -8.95 2.00
N SER A 88 9.59 -9.96 1.83
CA SER A 88 9.82 -11.29 2.42
C SER A 88 10.86 -12.10 1.64
N ALA A 89 11.29 -11.60 0.47
CA ALA A 89 12.33 -12.22 -0.34
C ALA A 89 13.29 -11.15 -0.92
N PRO A 90 14.30 -10.67 -0.15
CA PRO A 90 15.24 -9.63 -0.62
C PRO A 90 16.01 -10.00 -1.90
N HIS A 91 16.15 -11.30 -2.18
CA HIS A 91 16.76 -11.79 -3.40
C HIS A 91 15.85 -11.65 -4.64
N CYS A 92 14.53 -11.51 -4.44
CA CYS A 92 13.58 -11.17 -5.48
C CYS A 92 13.50 -9.65 -5.64
N HIS A 93 14.06 -9.14 -6.73
CA HIS A 93 14.13 -7.71 -7.01
C HIS A 93 14.14 -7.48 -8.52
N GLY A 94 13.91 -6.24 -8.93
CA GLY A 94 13.72 -5.96 -10.33
C GLY A 94 13.57 -4.49 -10.69
N LYS A 95 12.97 -4.28 -11.85
CA LYS A 95 12.56 -2.99 -12.37
C LYS A 95 11.13 -3.06 -12.88
N TRP A 96 10.36 -2.02 -12.67
CA TRP A 96 9.03 -1.87 -13.24
C TRP A 96 8.80 -0.45 -13.74
N LEU A 97 7.74 -0.30 -14.53
CA LEU A 97 7.17 0.97 -14.91
C LEU A 97 5.78 1.10 -14.30
N ARG A 98 5.47 2.28 -13.80
CA ARG A 98 4.13 2.55 -13.27
C ARG A 98 3.16 2.76 -14.42
N ALA A 99 2.03 2.03 -14.41
CA ALA A 99 1.05 2.06 -15.49
C ALA A 99 0.09 3.27 -15.40
N GLN A 100 0.00 3.92 -14.24
CA GLN A 100 -0.93 5.01 -13.96
C GLN A 100 -0.27 6.17 -13.21
N ALA A 101 -0.66 7.41 -13.53
CA ALA A 101 -0.20 8.63 -12.85
C ALA A 101 -0.58 8.69 -11.36
N GLU A 102 -1.80 8.28 -11.00
CA GLU A 102 -2.36 8.42 -9.65
C GLU A 102 -2.61 7.05 -9.00
N PRO A 103 -2.32 6.88 -7.69
CA PRO A 103 -2.49 5.62 -7.00
C PRO A 103 -3.96 5.44 -6.59
N ASP A 104 -4.47 4.22 -6.63
CA ASP A 104 -5.83 3.92 -6.19
C ASP A 104 -5.86 3.71 -4.67
N ARG A 105 -6.36 4.70 -3.93
CA ARG A 105 -6.52 4.64 -2.47
C ARG A 105 -7.63 3.70 -2.01
N THR A 106 -8.52 3.31 -2.92
CA THR A 106 -9.64 2.41 -2.63
C THR A 106 -9.32 0.97 -3.01
N CYS A 107 -8.19 0.72 -3.69
CA CYS A 107 -7.76 -0.59 -4.16
C CYS A 107 -8.91 -1.36 -4.85
N THR A 108 -9.71 -0.66 -5.66
CA THR A 108 -10.92 -1.25 -6.23
C THR A 108 -10.60 -2.13 -7.43
N ALA A 109 -11.51 -3.06 -7.72
CA ALA A 109 -11.37 -4.05 -8.79
C ALA A 109 -11.09 -3.47 -10.19
N ARG A 110 -11.36 -2.16 -10.40
CA ARG A 110 -11.16 -1.48 -11.68
C ARG A 110 -9.68 -1.21 -12.00
N THR A 111 -8.88 -0.94 -10.97
CA THR A 111 -7.45 -0.68 -11.10
C THR A 111 -6.64 -1.95 -10.92
N CYS A 112 -7.11 -2.81 -10.02
CA CYS A 112 -6.50 -4.08 -9.71
C CYS A 112 -7.58 -5.14 -9.79
N LYS A 113 -7.59 -5.99 -10.81
CA LYS A 113 -8.58 -7.08 -10.93
C LYS A 113 -8.38 -8.08 -9.77
N ASN A 114 -8.99 -7.76 -8.63
CA ASN A 114 -9.23 -8.55 -7.43
C ASN A 114 -8.21 -9.63 -7.03
N GLU A 115 -6.92 -9.39 -7.22
CA GLU A 115 -5.86 -10.15 -6.58
C GLU A 115 -4.74 -9.15 -6.28
N THR A 116 -4.69 -8.70 -5.03
CA THR A 116 -3.51 -7.99 -4.55
C THR A 116 -2.39 -9.02 -4.49
N GLN A 117 -1.56 -9.09 -5.53
CA GLN A 117 -0.60 -10.18 -5.65
C GLN A 117 0.66 -9.91 -4.83
N PHE A 118 0.96 -8.64 -4.51
CA PHE A 118 2.23 -8.26 -3.90
C PHE A 118 2.13 -7.09 -2.92
N ILE A 119 2.92 -7.20 -1.84
CA ILE A 119 3.22 -6.13 -0.89
C ILE A 119 4.72 -5.87 -0.96
N PHE A 120 5.12 -4.61 -1.08
CA PHE A 120 6.52 -4.20 -0.93
C PHE A 120 6.61 -3.07 0.07
N VAL A 121 7.71 -3.08 0.81
CA VAL A 121 8.04 -2.14 1.88
C VAL A 121 9.31 -1.43 1.49
#